data_AF-D2I0P5-F1
#
_entry.id   AF-D2I0P5-F1
#
_cell.length_a   1.000
_cell.length_b   1.000
_cell.length_c   1.000
_cell.angle_alpha   90.00
_cell.angle_beta   90.00
_cell.angle_gamma   90.00
#
_symmetry.space_group_name_H-M   'P 1'
#
loop_
_entity.id
_entity.type
_entity.pdbx_description
1 polymer ?
#
loop_
_entity_poly.entity_id
_entity_poly.type
_entity_poly.pdbx_seq_one_letter_code
_entity_poly.pdbx_strand_id
1 'polypeptide(L)'
;MVVLKGVPALLSPELLYALARMGHGDEIVFADVNFPTSSICRGGPEEIRADGLGIPQLLEAVLKLLPLDTYVETPAAVMELVPSDRKTGLQTPVWGSYQSILFEAGCV
;
A
#
# COMPACT_ATOMS: atom_id res chain seq x y z
N MET A 1 15.82 2.25 -3.46
CA MET A 1 16.22 2.34 -2.04
C MET A 1 16.93 3.66 -1.79
N VAL A 2 16.83 4.20 -0.58
CA VAL A 2 17.46 5.46 -0.16
C VAL A 2 18.39 5.23 1.04
N VAL A 3 19.33 6.17 1.26
CA VAL A 3 20.25 6.15 2.42
C VAL A 3 20.14 7.50 3.15
N LEU A 4 19.10 7.63 3.97
CA LEU A 4 18.79 8.85 4.72
C LEU A 4 18.48 8.50 6.18
N LYS A 5 18.92 9.35 7.11
CA LYS A 5 18.68 9.15 8.55
C LYS A 5 17.18 9.32 8.83
N GLY A 6 16.57 8.34 9.51
CA GLY A 6 15.15 8.38 9.88
C GLY A 6 14.18 7.99 8.75
N VAL A 7 14.68 7.66 7.55
CA VAL A 7 13.85 7.23 6.42
C VAL A 7 14.06 5.73 6.19
N PRO A 8 13.00 4.92 6.04
CA PRO A 8 13.15 3.50 5.74
C PRO A 8 13.90 3.27 4.42
N ALA A 9 15.01 2.52 4.47
CA ALA A 9 15.88 2.30 3.32
C ALA A 9 15.19 1.57 2.15
N LEU A 10 14.12 0.83 2.43
CA LEU A 10 13.28 0.14 1.45
C LEU A 10 12.64 1.09 0.43
N LEU A 11 12.36 2.33 0.81
CA LEU A 11 11.72 3.30 -0.07
C LEU A 11 12.66 3.71 -1.21
N SER A 12 12.16 3.80 -2.44
CA SER A 12 12.91 4.39 -3.55
C SER A 12 12.83 5.92 -3.49
N PRO A 13 13.78 6.65 -4.12
CA PRO A 13 13.68 8.09 -4.26
C PRO A 13 12.35 8.54 -4.89
N GLU A 14 11.85 7.79 -5.88
CA GLU A 14 10.62 8.06 -6.61
C GLU A 14 9.39 7.87 -5.71
N LEU A 15 9.34 6.78 -4.94
CA LEU A 15 8.26 6.57 -3.98
C LEU A 15 8.26 7.63 -2.88
N LEU A 16 9.43 8.01 -2.36
CA LEU A 16 9.53 9.06 -1.37
C LEU A 16 9.06 10.42 -1.93
N TYR A 17 9.39 10.71 -3.19
CA TYR A 17 8.93 11.93 -3.88
C TYR A 17 7.40 11.93 -4.08
N ALA A 18 6.81 10.79 -4.43
CA ALA A 18 5.35 10.67 -4.54
C ALA A 18 4.66 10.90 -3.19
N LEU A 19 5.13 10.24 -2.12
CA LEU A 19 4.59 10.45 -0.76
C LEU A 19 4.70 11.92 -0.33
N ALA A 20 5.80 12.60 -0.65
CA ALA A 20 5.99 14.02 -0.31
C ALA A 20 5.08 14.97 -1.11
N ARG A 21 4.53 14.53 -2.25
CA ARG A 21 3.62 15.31 -3.10
C ARG A 21 2.15 15.06 -2.80
N MET A 22 1.81 13.96 -2.15
CA MET A 22 0.44 13.63 -1.76
C MET A 22 -0.08 14.66 -0.75
N GLY A 23 -1.29 15.17 -1.00
CA GLY A 23 -2.05 16.00 -0.08
C GLY A 23 -3.00 15.19 0.79
N HIS A 24 -3.75 15.88 1.65
CA HIS A 24 -4.82 15.25 2.44
C HIS A 24 -5.92 14.71 1.51
N GLY A 25 -6.26 13.44 1.68
CA GLY A 25 -7.26 12.74 0.87
C GLY A 25 -6.70 12.10 -0.40
N ASP A 26 -5.43 12.31 -0.74
CA ASP A 26 -4.80 11.54 -1.82
C ASP A 26 -4.56 10.09 -1.38
N GLU A 27 -4.73 9.17 -2.33
CA GLU A 27 -4.62 7.73 -2.08
C GLU A 27 -3.44 7.11 -2.82
N ILE A 28 -2.90 6.01 -2.29
CA ILE A 28 -1.84 5.21 -2.91
C ILE A 28 -2.23 3.74 -2.93
N VAL A 29 -1.97 3.07 -4.05
CA VAL A 29 -2.27 1.63 -4.23
C VAL A 29 -0.99 0.80 -4.15
N PHE A 30 -0.96 -0.17 -3.23
CA PHE A 30 0.05 -1.23 -3.21
C PHE A 30 -0.43 -2.42 -4.05
N ALA A 31 -0.07 -2.41 -5.33
CA ALA A 31 -0.46 -3.42 -6.30
C ALA A 31 0.34 -4.72 -6.16
N ASP A 32 -0.33 -5.88 -6.17
CA ASP A 32 0.34 -7.17 -6.29
C ASP A 32 0.78 -7.47 -7.73
N VAL A 33 1.47 -8.58 -7.93
CA VAL A 33 2.04 -8.98 -9.23
C VAL A 33 0.99 -9.27 -10.31
N ASN A 34 -0.25 -9.55 -9.93
CA ASN A 34 -1.36 -9.85 -10.85
C ASN A 34 -2.25 -8.62 -11.10
N PHE A 35 -2.10 -7.56 -10.31
CA PHE A 35 -2.84 -6.32 -10.50
C PHE A 35 -2.50 -5.69 -11.85
N PRO A 36 -3.50 -5.18 -12.61
CA PRO A 36 -3.28 -4.66 -13.96
C PRO A 36 -2.72 -3.22 -13.97
N THR A 37 -1.60 -3.01 -13.27
CA THR A 37 -0.97 -1.69 -13.05
C THR A 37 -0.80 -0.90 -14.34
N SER A 38 -0.28 -1.53 -15.40
CA SER A 38 0.00 -0.82 -16.66
C SER A 38 -1.26 -0.22 -17.30
N SER A 39 -2.41 -0.89 -17.23
CA SER A 39 -3.66 -0.33 -17.76
C SER A 39 -4.27 0.72 -16.84
N ILE A 40 -4.16 0.55 -15.52
CA ILE A 40 -4.70 1.49 -14.53
C ILE A 40 -3.93 2.81 -14.56
N CYS A 41 -2.60 2.78 -14.59
CA CYS A 41 -1.76 3.98 -14.61
C CYS A 41 -1.90 4.80 -15.90
N ARG A 42 -2.31 4.20 -17.02
CA ARG A 42 -2.72 4.95 -18.23
C ARG A 42 -3.96 5.83 -17.99
N GLY A 43 -4.75 5.53 -16.97
CA GLY A 43 -5.95 6.27 -16.59
C GLY A 43 -5.69 7.50 -15.72
N GLY A 44 -4.45 7.75 -15.27
CA GLY A 44 -4.13 8.90 -14.43
C GLY A 44 -3.02 8.71 -13.40
N PRO A 45 -3.05 7.66 -12.55
CA PRO A 45 -2.10 7.56 -11.45
C PRO A 45 -0.67 7.28 -11.93
N GLU A 46 0.31 7.81 -11.20
CA GLU A 46 1.73 7.60 -11.45
C GLU A 46 2.12 6.12 -11.22
N GLU A 47 2.82 5.51 -12.19
CA GLU A 47 3.34 4.14 -12.04
C GLU A 47 4.73 4.17 -11.38
N ILE A 48 4.84 3.61 -10.18
CA ILE A 48 6.11 3.45 -9.46
C ILE A 48 6.39 1.96 -9.26
N ARG A 49 7.55 1.52 -9.74
CA ARG A 49 7.99 0.12 -9.64
C ARG A 49 8.65 -0.15 -8.30
N ALA A 50 8.23 -1.22 -7.63
CA ALA A 50 8.82 -1.74 -6.40
C ALA A 50 9.11 -3.25 -6.53
N ASP A 51 9.61 -3.65 -7.71
CA ASP A 51 9.93 -5.04 -8.02
C ASP A 51 10.86 -5.65 -6.95
N GLY A 52 10.55 -6.89 -6.54
CA GLY A 52 11.33 -7.63 -5.54
C GLY A 52 10.99 -7.33 -4.08
N LEU A 53 10.00 -6.47 -3.80
CA LEU A 53 9.51 -6.20 -2.44
C LEU A 53 8.15 -6.85 -2.18
N GLY A 54 7.95 -7.35 -0.96
CA GLY A 54 6.64 -7.78 -0.49
C GLY A 54 5.81 -6.60 0.01
N ILE A 55 4.50 -6.61 -0.25
CA ILE A 55 3.58 -5.55 0.20
C ILE A 55 3.66 -5.33 1.72
N PRO A 56 3.69 -6.35 2.61
CA PRO A 56 3.79 -6.09 4.06
C PRO A 56 4.99 -5.22 4.44
N GLN A 57 6.17 -5.49 3.86
CA GLN A 57 7.40 -4.75 4.15
C GLN A 57 7.33 -3.31 3.62
N LEU A 58 6.72 -3.14 2.44
CA LEU A 58 6.55 -1.83 1.82
C LEU A 58 5.51 -0.98 2.57
N LEU A 59 4.39 -1.58 2.97
CA LEU A 59 3.34 -0.95 3.75
C LEU A 59 3.89 -0.45 5.09
N GLU A 60 4.62 -1.29 5.83
CA GLU A 60 5.25 -0.90 7.10
C GLU A 60 6.23 0.28 6.92
N ALA A 61 7.00 0.29 5.82
CA ALA A 61 7.91 1.37 5.50
C ALA A 61 7.18 2.68 5.15
N VAL A 62 6.09 2.60 4.39
CA VAL A 62 5.31 3.79 4.01
C VAL A 62 4.57 4.39 5.20
N LEU A 63 3.96 3.57 6.06
CA LEU A 63 3.20 4.05 7.22
C LEU A 63 4.06 4.71 8.31
N LYS A 64 5.39 4.55 8.27
CA LYS A 64 6.31 5.35 9.10
C LYS A 64 6.36 6.83 8.70
N LEU A 65 5.92 7.17 7.48
CA LEU A 65 5.97 8.53 6.92
C LEU A 65 4.61 9.07 6.50
N LEU A 66 3.67 8.20 6.08
CA LEU A 66 2.35 8.59 5.58
C LEU A 66 1.31 8.52 6.72
N PRO A 67 0.80 9.67 7.21
CA PRO A 67 -0.32 9.67 8.14
C PRO A 67 -1.60 9.23 7.43
N LEU A 68 -2.34 8.30 8.03
CA LEU A 68 -3.64 7.88 7.53
C LEU A 68 -4.73 8.90 7.90
N ASP A 69 -5.77 8.96 7.08
CA ASP A 69 -6.88 9.88 7.27
C ASP A 69 -7.79 9.40 8.43
N THR A 70 -7.90 10.21 9.49
CA THR A 70 -8.74 9.92 10.66
C THR A 70 -10.17 10.44 10.54
N TYR A 71 -10.50 11.14 9.44
CA TYR A 71 -11.84 11.69 9.20
C TYR A 71 -12.74 10.75 8.39
N VAL A 72 -12.22 9.60 7.97
CA VAL A 72 -12.96 8.57 7.22
C VAL A 72 -13.13 7.30 8.06
N GLU A 73 -14.16 6.51 7.77
CA GLU A 73 -14.43 5.27 8.51
C GLU A 73 -13.35 4.20 8.30
N THR A 74 -12.81 4.12 7.07
CA THR A 74 -11.82 3.10 6.70
C THR A 74 -10.74 3.72 5.80
N PRO A 75 -9.56 4.10 6.34
CA PRO A 75 -8.50 4.73 5.56
C PRO A 75 -7.63 3.73 4.76
N ALA A 76 -7.98 2.44 4.80
CA ALA A 76 -7.32 1.38 4.06
C ALA A 76 -8.34 0.37 3.57
N ALA A 77 -8.20 -0.07 2.32
CA ALA A 77 -9.09 -1.03 1.69
C ALA A 77 -8.30 -2.12 0.95
N VAL A 78 -8.92 -3.29 0.81
CA VAL A 78 -8.43 -4.41 0.00
C VAL A 78 -9.50 -4.83 -1.00
N MET A 79 -9.08 -5.52 -2.06
CA MET A 79 -10.02 -6.11 -3.00
C MET A 79 -10.69 -7.34 -2.39
N GLU A 80 -12.01 -7.36 -2.40
CA GLU A 80 -12.82 -8.49 -1.96
C GLU A 80 -12.67 -9.68 -2.92
N LEU A 81 -12.86 -10.91 -2.41
CA LEU A 81 -12.82 -12.11 -3.24
C LEU A 81 -13.97 -12.12 -4.25
N VAL A 82 -13.68 -12.60 -5.46
CA VAL A 82 -14.74 -12.88 -6.46
C VAL A 82 -15.58 -14.09 -6.02
N PRO A 83 -16.85 -14.21 -6.48
CA PRO A 83 -17.75 -15.28 -6.02
C PRO A 83 -17.21 -16.69 -6.22
N SER A 84 -16.39 -16.94 -7.25
CA SER A 84 -15.75 -18.24 -7.49
C SER A 84 -14.76 -18.59 -6.38
N ASP A 85 -13.95 -17.64 -5.93
CA ASP A 85 -12.92 -17.87 -4.92
C ASP A 85 -13.51 -18.03 -3.53
N ARG A 86 -14.63 -17.33 -3.25
CA ARG A 86 -15.41 -17.57 -2.04
C ARG A 86 -15.99 -18.99 -2.01
N LYS A 87 -16.48 -19.49 -3.14
CA LYS A 87 -17.02 -20.86 -3.25
C LYS A 87 -15.96 -21.94 -3.02
N THR A 88 -14.71 -21.68 -3.39
CA THR A 88 -13.60 -22.61 -3.15
C THR A 88 -13.04 -22.49 -1.71
N GLY A 89 -13.51 -21.52 -0.93
CA GLY A 89 -13.00 -21.26 0.41
C GLY A 89 -11.58 -20.73 0.41
N LEU A 90 -11.20 -19.96 -0.62
CA LEU A 90 -9.87 -19.36 -0.73
C LEU A 90 -9.58 -18.51 0.51
N GLN A 91 -8.41 -18.73 1.10
CA GLN A 91 -7.94 -17.98 2.27
C GLN A 91 -7.06 -16.82 1.84
N THR A 92 -7.16 -15.71 2.55
CA THR A 92 -6.38 -14.48 2.33
C THR A 92 -5.56 -14.11 3.57
N PRO A 93 -4.61 -14.97 4.01
CA PRO A 93 -3.89 -14.78 5.27
C PRO A 93 -3.10 -13.46 5.33
N VAL A 94 -2.71 -12.93 4.18
CA VAL A 94 -2.00 -11.64 4.08
C VAL A 94 -2.83 -10.46 4.61
N TRP A 95 -4.16 -10.53 4.57
CA TRP A 95 -5.03 -9.49 5.14
C TRP A 95 -4.82 -9.34 6.64
N GLY A 96 -4.58 -10.45 7.36
CA GLY A 96 -4.24 -10.39 8.77
C GLY A 96 -2.92 -9.66 9.03
N SER A 97 -1.92 -9.85 8.15
CA SER A 97 -0.66 -9.10 8.22
C SER A 97 -0.87 -7.61 8.01
N TYR A 98 -1.72 -7.22 7.04
CA TYR A 98 -2.04 -5.81 6.82
C TYR A 98 -2.75 -5.19 8.02
N GLN A 99 -3.70 -5.90 8.63
CA GLN A 99 -4.39 -5.43 9.83
C GLN A 99 -3.43 -5.20 11.00
N SER A 100 -2.50 -6.13 11.24
CA SER A 100 -1.48 -5.96 12.29
C SER A 100 -0.61 -4.73 12.05
N ILE A 101 -0.15 -4.52 10.81
CA ILE A 101 0.68 -3.37 10.45
C ILE A 101 -0.09 -2.06 10.62
N LEU A 102 -1.35 -2.01 10.19
CA LEU A 102 -2.22 -0.84 10.35
C LEU A 102 -2.46 -0.50 11.84
N PHE A 103 -2.69 -1.53 12.66
CA PHE A 103 -2.85 -1.35 14.10
C PHE A 103 -1.58 -0.79 14.76
N GLU A 104 -0.41 -1.31 14.42
CA GLU A 104 0.88 -0.81 14.92
C GLU A 104 1.16 0.63 14.47
N ALA A 105 0.66 1.03 13.30
CA ALA A 105 0.74 2.40 12.79
C ALA A 105 -0.26 3.36 13.46
N GLY A 106 -1.10 2.89 14.38
CA GLY A 106 -2.08 3.70 15.11
C GLY A 106 -3.42 3.87 14.39
N CYS A 107 -3.70 3.04 13.38
CA CYS A 107 -5.04 2.95 12.78
C CYS A 107 -5.94 2.12 13.71
N VAL A 108 -6.97 2.75 14.29
CA VAL A 108 -7.95 2.14 15.20
C VAL A 108 -9.36 2.20 14.62
#